data_AF-A0A9D6VGG8-F1
#
_entry.id   AF-A0A9D6VGG8-F1
#
_cell.length_a   1.000
_cell.length_b   1.000
_cell.length_c   1.000
_cell.angle_alpha   90.00
_cell.angle_beta   90.00
_cell.angle_gamma   90.00
#
_symmetry.space_group_name_H-M   'P 1'
#
loop_
_entity.id
_entity.type
_entity.pdbx_description
1 polymer ?
#
loop_
_entity_poly.entity_id
_entity_poly.type
_entity_poly.pdbx_seq_one_letter_code
_entity_poly.pdbx_strand_id
1 'polypeptide(L)' 'MAAGRTAQLFEAHTDHRSRNERFYEWVDQDTGVVLKLVSLDREWAFEYERFRLSPQPASYFEEPRGYHKRLSTSKPPGQG' A
#
# COMPACT_ATOMS: atom_id res chain seq x y z
N MET A 1 7.80 -16.47 -3.95
CA MET A 1 8.40 -15.96 -2.71
C MET A 1 8.64 -14.47 -2.85
N ALA A 2 8.42 -13.70 -1.79
CA ALA A 2 8.80 -12.30 -1.66
C ALA A 2 9.12 -12.02 -0.18
N ALA A 3 10.12 -11.19 0.12
CA ALA A 3 10.55 -10.92 1.51
C ALA A 3 10.79 -12.20 2.37
N GLY A 4 11.25 -13.29 1.74
CA GLY A 4 11.46 -14.58 2.41
C GLY A 4 10.19 -15.35 2.77
N ARG A 5 9.02 -14.95 2.28
CA ARG A 5 7.71 -15.56 2.58
C ARG A 5 7.04 -16.14 1.34
N THR A 6 6.18 -17.14 1.56
CA THR A 6 5.36 -17.73 0.50
C THR A 6 4.34 -16.70 0.04
N ALA A 7 4.40 -16.38 -1.25
CA ALA A 7 3.57 -15.36 -1.84
C ALA A 7 2.99 -15.85 -3.15
N GLN A 8 1.71 -15.53 -3.37
CA GLN A 8 0.99 -15.78 -4.60
C GLN A 8 1.10 -14.56 -5.51
N LEU A 9 1.39 -14.81 -6.79
CA LEU A 9 1.45 -13.76 -7.80
C LEU A 9 0.05 -13.50 -8.38
N PHE A 10 -0.33 -12.23 -8.40
CA PHE A 10 -1.54 -11.74 -9.05
C PHE A 10 -1.20 -10.70 -10.10
N GLU A 11 -2.02 -10.61 -11.14
CA GLU A 11 -2.08 -9.46 -12.02
C GLU A 11 -3.29 -8.63 -11.61
N ALA A 12 -3.06 -7.38 -11.21
CA ALA A 12 -4.09 -6.48 -10.73
C ALA A 12 -4.21 -5.27 -11.66
N HIS A 13 -5.45 -4.88 -11.92
CA HIS A 13 -5.82 -3.75 -12.78
C HIS A 13 -6.66 -2.79 -11.95
N THR A 14 -6.32 -1.51 -11.98
CA THR A 14 -7.09 -0.47 -11.31
C THR A 14 -7.46 0.63 -12.29
N ASP A 15 -8.71 1.05 -12.22
CA ASP A 15 -9.23 2.21 -12.93
C ASP A 15 -9.54 3.28 -11.88
N HIS A 16 -8.55 4.13 -11.60
CA HIS A 16 -8.71 5.25 -10.68
C HIS A 16 -8.28 6.55 -11.34
N ARG A 17 -9.21 7.51 -11.43
CA ARG A 17 -8.99 8.87 -11.97
C ARG A 17 -8.31 8.87 -13.35
N SER A 18 -8.89 8.11 -14.28
CA SER A 18 -8.47 8.10 -15.69
C SER A 18 -7.11 7.47 -15.96
N ARG A 19 -6.47 6.87 -14.95
CA ARG A 19 -5.27 6.05 -15.13
C ARG A 19 -5.68 4.58 -15.02
N ASN A 20 -5.50 3.86 -16.11
CA ASN A 20 -5.56 2.41 -16.14
C ASN A 20 -4.18 1.91 -15.72
N GLU A 21 -4.03 1.56 -14.45
CA GLU A 21 -2.77 1.08 -13.88
C GLU A 21 -2.84 -0.44 -13.75
N ARG A 22 -1.82 -1.11 -14.30
CA ARG A 22 -1.67 -2.56 -14.25
C ARG A 22 -0.39 -2.89 -13.52
N PHE A 23 -0.45 -3.86 -12.62
CA PHE A 23 0.69 -4.25 -11.80
C PHE A 23 0.66 -5.74 -11.46
N TYR A 24 1.86 -6.25 -11.16
CA TYR A 24 2.06 -7.56 -10.58
C TYR A 24 2.22 -7.44 -9.07
N GLU A 25 1.43 -8.21 -8.33
CA GLU A 25 1.45 -8.22 -6.86
C GLU A 25 1.87 -9.60 -6.35
N TRP A 26 2.84 -9.63 -5.43
CA TRP A 26 3.16 -10.83 -4.66
C TRP A 26 2.50 -10.72 -3.30
N VAL A 27 1.38 -11.42 -3.12
CA VAL A 27 0.56 -11.37 -1.91
C VAL A 27 0.95 -12.52 -0.99
N ASP A 28 1.31 -12.20 0.26
CA ASP A 28 1.58 -13.18 1.31
C ASP A 28 0.35 -14.06 1.55
N GLN A 29 0.51 -15.38 1.46
CA GLN A 29 -0.63 -16.29 1.57
C GLN A 29 -1.21 -16.38 3.00
N ASP A 30 -0.41 -16.08 4.02
CA ASP A 30 -0.85 -16.17 5.41
C ASP A 30 -1.61 -14.90 5.85
N THR A 31 -1.19 -13.72 5.37
CA THR A 31 -1.67 -12.42 5.88
C THR A 31 -2.47 -11.60 4.87
N GLY A 32 -2.37 -11.93 3.57
CA GLY A 32 -2.97 -11.14 2.50
C GLY A 32 -2.23 -9.83 2.20
N VAL A 33 -1.07 -9.57 2.79
CA VAL A 33 -0.29 -8.35 2.56
C VAL A 33 0.48 -8.44 1.24
N VAL A 34 0.47 -7.38 0.43
CA VAL A 34 1.33 -7.25 -0.76
C VAL A 34 2.78 -7.03 -0.32
N LEU A 35 3.64 -8.02 -0.60
CA LEU A 35 5.06 -7.99 -0.23
C LEU A 35 5.96 -7.39 -1.31
N LYS A 36 5.51 -7.43 -2.56
CA LYS A 36 6.18 -6.83 -3.72
C LYS A 36 5.13 -6.37 -4.72
N LEU A 37 5.39 -5.22 -5.33
CA LEU A 37 4.55 -4.60 -6.34
C LEU A 37 5.44 -4.11 -7.49
N VAL A 38 5.11 -4.50 -8.72
CA VAL A 38 5.86 -4.08 -9.90
C VAL A 38 4.88 -3.57 -10.93
N SER A 39 5.09 -2.37 -11.45
CA SER A 39 4.27 -1.86 -12.55
C SER A 39 4.43 -2.74 -13.79
N LEU A 40 3.36 -2.90 -14.57
CA LEU A 40 3.39 -3.78 -15.74
C LEU A 40 4.41 -3.31 -16.79
N ASP A 41 4.55 -1.99 -16.95
CA ASP A 41 5.56 -1.34 -17.79
C ASP A 41 6.97 -1.39 -17.20
N ARG A 42 7.11 -1.82 -15.94
CA ARG A 42 8.36 -1.91 -15.17
C ARG A 42 9.09 -0.59 -14.94
N GLU A 43 8.37 0.53 -15.07
CA GLU A 43 8.89 1.86 -14.74
C GLU A 43 9.18 2.02 -13.24
N TRP A 44 8.50 1.24 -12.38
CA TRP A 44 8.78 1.24 -10.95
C TRP A 44 8.50 -0.13 -10.29
N ALA A 45 9.16 -0.33 -9.15
CA ALA A 45 8.95 -1.49 -8.30
C ALA A 45 9.13 -1.12 -6.83
N PHE A 46 8.40 -1.82 -5.98
CA PHE A 46 8.55 -1.81 -4.54
C PHE A 46 8.64 -3.25 -4.04
N GLU A 47 9.53 -3.52 -3.09
CA GLU A 47 9.64 -4.81 -2.41
C GLU A 47 10.05 -4.58 -0.95
N TYR A 48 9.39 -5.26 -0.02
CA TYR A 48 9.86 -5.30 1.36
C TYR A 48 11.16 -6.09 1.45
N GLU A 49 12.20 -5.48 2.01
CA GLU A 49 13.43 -6.21 2.36
C GLU A 49 13.17 -7.23 3.47
N ARG A 50 12.30 -6.90 4.43
CA ARG A 50 11.95 -7.76 5.57
C ARG A 50 10.53 -7.50 6.05
N PHE A 51 9.79 -8.58 6.29
CA PHE A 51 8.43 -8.53 6.83
C PHE A 51 8.33 -9.34 8.13
N ARG A 52 7.76 -8.74 9.18
CA ARG A 52 7.56 -9.40 10.48
C ARG A 52 6.22 -9.04 11.10
N LEU A 53 5.49 -10.05 11.54
CA LEU A 53 4.31 -9.90 12.38
C LEU A 53 4.71 -9.83 13.84
N SER A 54 4.20 -8.84 14.55
CA SER A 54 4.39 -8.69 16.00
C SER A 54 3.31 -7.78 16.59
N PRO A 55 2.98 -7.92 17.88
CA PRO A 55 2.20 -6.93 18.59
C PRO A 55 2.84 -5.55 18.44
N GLN A 56 2.06 -4.54 18.06
CA GLN A 56 2.56 -3.18 17.89
C GLN A 56 2.36 -2.39 19.18
N PRO A 57 3.40 -1.69 19.69
CA PRO A 57 3.23 -0.77 20.80
C PRO A 57 2.23 0.34 20.47
N ALA A 58 1.39 0.72 21.44
CA ALA A 58 0.42 1.82 21.25
C ALA A 58 1.11 3.14 20.86
N SER A 59 2.34 3.36 21.33
CA SER A 59 3.14 4.55 21.04
C SER A 59 3.48 4.73 19.55
N TYR A 60 3.40 3.69 18.72
CA TYR A 60 3.60 3.83 17.26
C TYR A 60 2.45 4.58 16.58
N PHE A 61 1.31 4.68 17.26
CA PHE A 61 0.11 5.35 16.76
C PHE A 61 -0.10 6.74 17.39
N GLU A 62 0.79 7.16 18.29
CA GLU A 62 0.78 8.52 18.84
C GLU A 62 1.29 9.52 17.79
N GLU A 63 0.70 10.71 17.74
CA GLU A 63 1.16 11.77 16.84
C GLU A 63 2.58 12.19 17.23
N PRO A 64 3.56 12.13 16.31
CA PRO A 64 4.91 12.55 16.65
C PRO A 64 4.96 14.05 16.94
N ARG A 65 5.88 14.48 17.81
CA ARG A 65 6.04 15.90 18.14
C ARG A 65 6.29 16.72 16.88
N GLY A 66 5.52 17.80 16.71
CA GLY A 66 5.62 18.72 15.57
C GLY A 66 4.82 18.28 14.34
N TYR A 67 4.15 17.13 14.37
CA TYR A 67 3.15 16.79 13.37
C TYR A 67 1.82 17.42 13.77
N HIS A 68 1.11 17.91 12.76
CA HIS A 68 -0.24 18.42 12.89
C HIS A 68 -1.07 17.86 11.73
N LYS A 69 -2.17 17.17 12.05
CA LYS A 69 -3.15 16.75 11.05
C LYS A 69 -3.59 17.95 10.21
N ARG A 70 -3.37 17.90 8.89
CA ARG A 70 -3.94 18.91 7.98
C ARG A 70 -5.47 18.85 8.10
N LEU A 71 -6.08 19.95 8.55
CA LEU A 71 -7.53 20.11 8.46
C LEU A 71 -7.91 20.10 6.98
N SER A 72 -8.49 19.01 6.52
CA SER A 72 -9.07 18.94 5.18
C SER A 72 -10.31 19.83 5.16
N THR A 73 -10.21 21.01 4.55
CA THR A 73 -11.38 21.78 4.15
C THR A 73 -12.04 21.08 2.95
N SER A 74 -12.72 19.96 3.20
CA SER A 74 -13.63 19.39 2.20
C SER A 74 -14.89 20.25 2.20
N LYS A 75 -14.95 21.24 1.32
CA LYS A 75 -16.23 21.83 0.90
C LYS A 75 -17.00 20.69 0.19
N PRO A 76 -18.28 20.41 0.53
CA PRO A 76 -19.07 19.44 -0.23
C PRO A 76 -19.12 19.88 -1.71
N PRO A 77 -19.03 18.95 -2.68
CA PRO A 77 -19.17 19.31 -4.09
C PRO A 77 -20.58 19.88 -4.32
N GLY A 78 -20.64 20.94 -5.13
CA GLY A 78 -21.72 21.92 -5.23
C GLY A 78 -23.14 21.36 -5.37
N GLN A 79 -24.06 21.99 -4.64
CA GLN A 79 -25.40 22.31 -5.17
C GLN A 79 -25.26 23.59 -5.99
N GLY A 80 -25.64 23.53 -7.26
CA GLY A 80 -25.75 24.62 -8.21
C GLY A 80 -26.56 24.15 -9.40
#